data_AF-A0A0F8XWS8-F1
#
_entry.id   AF-A0A0F8XWS8-F1
#
_cell.length_a   1.000
_cell.length_b   1.000
_cell.length_c   1.000
_cell.angle_alpha   90.00
_cell.angle_beta   90.00
_cell.angle_gamma   90.00
#
_symmetry.space_group_name_H-M   'P 1'
#
loop_
_entity.id
_entity.type
_entity.pdbx_description
1 polymer ?
#
loop_
_entity_poly.entity_id
_entity_poly.type
_entity_poly.pdbx_seq_one_letter_code
_entity_poly.pdbx_strand_id
1 'polypeptide(L)'
;FLSPQCHPKVFDACEGRDVTVFHIMTFQEVEYAMLYAHYGDNFKCVPGGSTVGLRAISLVWYLGFRLMHLFGFDSCYAPDGRHHAYDQPWNDGEGSTDMYAELKTSAGTDAIKKFRCSSWQAHQVEQFFAFLKKNGDQFKLNIHGEGLLATMMNTGAKLHLQSVKET
;
A
#
# COMPACT_ATOMS: atom_id res chain seq x y z
N PHE A 1 -5.67 14.19 -10.29
CA PHE A 1 -6.29 13.51 -9.13
C PHE A 1 -5.80 14.15 -7.84
N LEU A 2 -6.69 14.71 -7.02
CA LEU A 2 -6.40 15.19 -5.65
C LEU A 2 -7.47 14.72 -4.68
N SER A 3 -7.10 14.48 -3.42
CA SER A 3 -8.05 14.16 -2.35
C SER A 3 -8.56 15.46 -1.72
N PRO A 4 -9.86 15.60 -1.38
CA PRO A 4 -10.36 16.81 -0.71
C PRO A 4 -9.80 16.99 0.70
N GLN A 5 -9.14 15.97 1.26
CA GLN A 5 -8.42 16.05 2.54
C GLN A 5 -7.01 16.62 2.40
N CYS A 6 -6.53 16.87 1.18
CA CYS A 6 -5.26 17.57 0.97
C CYS A 6 -5.36 19.03 1.46
N HIS A 7 -4.24 19.57 1.92
CA HIS A 7 -4.16 20.99 2.31
C HIS A 7 -4.55 21.90 1.12
N PRO A 8 -5.31 23.00 1.32
CA PRO A 8 -5.78 23.87 0.23
C PRO A 8 -4.70 24.32 -0.77
N LYS A 9 -3.50 24.67 -0.26
CA LYS A 9 -2.32 25.00 -1.09
C LYS A 9 -1.94 23.95 -2.16
N VAL A 10 -2.34 22.68 -1.99
CA VAL A 10 -2.12 21.64 -3.01
C VAL A 10 -3.04 21.86 -4.21
N PHE A 11 -4.27 22.32 -3.97
CA PHE A 11 -5.20 22.72 -5.03
C PHE A 11 -4.75 24.02 -5.70
N ASP A 12 -4.31 25.02 -4.91
CA ASP A 12 -3.77 26.28 -5.45
C ASP A 12 -2.60 26.02 -6.41
N ALA A 13 -1.69 25.09 -6.05
CA ALA A 13 -0.57 24.70 -6.90
C ALA A 13 -1.00 23.98 -8.20
N CYS A 14 -2.25 23.56 -8.30
CA CYS A 14 -2.84 22.93 -9.48
C CYS A 14 -3.80 23.87 -10.25
N GLU A 15 -3.82 25.17 -9.94
CA GLU A 15 -4.66 26.13 -10.66
C GLU A 15 -4.42 26.06 -12.18
N GLY A 16 -5.51 26.10 -12.95
CA GLY A 16 -5.47 25.97 -14.41
C GLY A 16 -5.24 24.54 -14.94
N ARG A 17 -5.14 23.53 -14.07
CA ARG A 17 -5.04 22.11 -14.47
C ARG A 17 -6.39 21.42 -14.33
N ASP A 18 -6.60 20.38 -15.16
CA ASP A 18 -7.73 19.47 -14.99
C ASP A 18 -7.49 18.57 -13.77
N VAL A 19 -8.18 18.88 -12.68
CA VAL A 19 -8.07 18.17 -11.41
C VAL A 19 -9.35 17.37 -11.18
N THR A 20 -9.27 16.05 -11.35
CA THR A 20 -10.28 15.14 -10.82
C THR A 20 -10.14 15.02 -9.31
N VAL A 21 -11.23 15.24 -8.56
CA VAL A 21 -11.28 14.95 -7.12
C VAL A 21 -11.49 13.45 -6.93
N PHE A 22 -10.75 12.84 -6.00
CA PHE A 22 -11.05 11.48 -5.56
C PHE A 22 -11.29 11.39 -4.06
N HIS A 23 -12.10 10.43 -3.64
CA HIS A 23 -12.39 10.19 -2.24
C HIS A 23 -12.16 8.74 -1.83
N ILE A 24 -11.72 8.57 -0.58
CA ILE A 24 -11.58 7.28 0.08
C ILE A 24 -12.86 7.02 0.86
N MET A 25 -13.65 6.06 0.39
CA MET A 25 -14.93 5.72 1.02
C MET A 25 -14.74 4.86 2.27
N THR A 26 -15.18 5.37 3.41
CA THR A 26 -15.23 4.67 4.71
C THR A 26 -16.67 4.30 5.06
N PHE A 27 -17.61 5.23 4.87
CA PHE A 27 -19.05 5.05 5.11
C PHE A 27 -19.84 5.19 3.81
N GLN A 28 -19.81 4.13 3.00
CA GLN A 28 -20.20 4.11 1.58
C GLN A 28 -21.40 5.01 1.23
N GLU A 29 -22.61 4.67 1.67
CA GLU A 29 -23.83 5.38 1.24
C GLU A 29 -23.89 6.83 1.72
N VAL A 30 -23.51 7.09 2.98
CA VAL A 30 -23.62 8.43 3.59
C VAL A 30 -22.60 9.39 2.98
N GLU A 31 -21.34 8.96 2.90
CA GLU A 31 -20.28 9.76 2.28
C GLU A 31 -20.54 9.96 0.79
N TYR A 32 -21.06 8.95 0.07
CA TYR A 32 -21.32 9.08 -1.36
C TYR A 32 -22.41 10.10 -1.61
N ALA A 33 -23.51 10.06 -0.85
CA ALA A 33 -24.58 11.05 -0.95
C ALA A 33 -24.07 12.48 -0.70
N MET A 34 -23.21 12.68 0.31
CA MET A 34 -22.61 14.00 0.59
C MET A 34 -21.69 14.46 -0.53
N LEU A 35 -20.82 13.58 -1.04
CA LEU A 35 -19.91 13.90 -2.13
C LEU A 35 -20.65 14.19 -3.43
N TYR A 36 -21.69 13.42 -3.74
CA TYR A 36 -22.52 13.65 -4.91
C TYR A 36 -23.32 14.96 -4.79
N ALA A 37 -23.85 15.28 -3.60
CA ALA A 37 -24.52 16.56 -3.38
C ALA A 37 -23.59 17.77 -3.59
N HIS A 38 -22.28 17.61 -3.32
CA HIS A 38 -21.30 18.70 -3.47
C HIS A 38 -20.63 18.75 -4.85
N TYR A 39 -20.23 17.59 -5.40
CA TYR A 39 -19.44 17.49 -6.63
C TYR A 39 -20.24 17.01 -7.85
N GLY A 40 -21.48 16.52 -7.68
CA GLY A 40 -22.21 15.82 -8.73
C GLY A 40 -21.41 14.59 -9.22
N ASP A 41 -21.27 14.45 -10.53
CA ASP A 41 -20.46 13.39 -11.14
C ASP A 41 -18.95 13.70 -11.20
N ASN A 42 -18.52 14.87 -10.71
CA ASN A 42 -17.14 15.36 -10.84
C ASN A 42 -16.20 14.84 -9.73
N PHE A 43 -16.42 13.62 -9.24
CA PHE A 43 -15.51 12.94 -8.32
C PHE A 43 -15.38 11.46 -8.65
N LYS A 44 -14.35 10.81 -8.12
CA LYS A 44 -14.13 9.37 -8.22
C LYS A 44 -13.97 8.73 -6.85
N CYS A 45 -14.74 7.69 -6.57
CA CYS A 45 -14.48 6.80 -5.45
C CYS A 45 -13.30 5.89 -5.80
N VAL A 46 -12.23 5.95 -5.02
CA VAL A 46 -11.01 5.18 -5.30
C VAL A 46 -10.80 4.15 -4.20
N PRO A 47 -10.83 2.84 -4.48
CA PRO A 47 -10.52 1.79 -3.51
C PRO A 47 -9.00 1.69 -3.26
N GLY A 48 -8.56 0.92 -2.26
CA GLY A 48 -7.15 0.53 -2.12
C GLY A 48 -6.51 0.76 -0.75
N GLY A 49 -6.97 0.06 0.29
CA GLY A 49 -6.28 -0.01 1.60
C GLY A 49 -6.10 1.31 2.35
N SER A 50 -5.41 1.29 3.48
CA SER A 50 -5.24 2.47 4.34
C SER A 50 -4.00 3.30 4.02
N THR A 51 -3.12 2.84 3.13
CA THR A 51 -1.87 3.54 2.79
C THR A 51 -1.96 4.25 1.45
N VAL A 52 -1.23 5.36 1.30
CA VAL A 52 -1.19 6.16 0.07
C VAL A 52 -0.72 5.34 -1.14
N GLY A 53 0.25 4.43 -0.95
CA GLY A 53 0.75 3.61 -2.06
C GLY A 53 -0.27 2.57 -2.55
N LEU A 54 -1.08 1.98 -1.67
CA LEU A 54 -2.18 1.10 -2.11
C LEU A 54 -3.24 1.86 -2.91
N ARG A 55 -3.53 3.11 -2.53
CA ARG A 55 -4.44 3.98 -3.29
C ARG A 55 -3.84 4.38 -4.63
N ALA A 56 -2.52 4.63 -4.69
CA ALA A 56 -1.83 4.98 -5.91
C ALA A 56 -1.99 3.89 -6.98
N ILE A 57 -1.94 2.60 -6.61
CA ILE A 57 -2.18 1.46 -7.53
C ILE A 57 -3.55 1.58 -8.21
N SER A 58 -4.61 1.84 -7.45
CA SER A 58 -5.96 2.05 -8.01
C SER A 58 -6.03 3.31 -8.88
N LEU A 59 -5.39 4.40 -8.48
CA LEU A 59 -5.40 5.66 -9.26
C LEU A 59 -4.73 5.49 -10.62
N VAL A 60 -3.56 4.85 -10.69
CA VAL A 60 -2.90 4.61 -11.97
C VAL A 60 -3.69 3.63 -12.84
N TRP A 61 -4.43 2.68 -12.23
CA TRP A 61 -5.38 1.85 -12.94
C TRP A 61 -6.54 2.67 -13.56
N TYR A 62 -7.11 3.63 -12.81
CA TYR A 62 -8.11 4.56 -13.34
C TYR A 62 -7.58 5.40 -14.51
N LEU A 63 -6.29 5.73 -14.50
CA LEU A 63 -5.60 6.41 -15.60
C LEU A 63 -5.33 5.52 -16.82
N GLY A 64 -5.69 4.23 -16.78
CA GLY A 64 -5.53 3.29 -17.89
C GLY A 64 -4.24 2.48 -17.87
N PHE A 65 -3.35 2.68 -16.89
CA PHE A 65 -2.15 1.86 -16.76
C PHE A 65 -2.50 0.46 -16.23
N ARG A 66 -1.81 -0.55 -16.75
CA ARG A 66 -2.02 -1.96 -16.39
C ARG A 66 -0.76 -2.69 -16.01
N LEU A 67 0.42 -2.11 -16.27
CA LEU A 67 1.71 -2.60 -15.82
C LEU A 67 2.33 -1.53 -14.91
N MET A 68 2.70 -1.91 -13.70
CA MET A 68 3.26 -0.99 -12.72
C MET A 68 4.55 -1.57 -12.13
N HIS A 69 5.55 -0.71 -12.00
CA HIS A 69 6.79 -1.02 -11.29
C HIS A 69 6.80 -0.19 -10.01
N LEU A 70 6.79 -0.86 -8.86
CA LEU A 70 6.76 -0.22 -7.55
C LEU A 70 8.15 -0.24 -6.93
N PHE A 71 8.63 0.93 -6.51
CA PHE A 71 9.91 1.13 -5.83
C PHE A 71 9.65 1.78 -4.46
N GLY A 72 10.42 1.42 -3.44
CA GLY A 72 10.24 1.93 -2.07
C GLY A 72 8.93 1.47 -1.41
N PHE A 73 8.36 0.36 -1.90
CA PHE A 73 7.10 -0.22 -1.40
C PHE A 73 7.41 -1.44 -0.53
N ASP A 74 8.21 -1.21 0.52
CA ASP A 74 8.90 -2.28 1.26
C ASP A 74 8.03 -2.95 2.33
N SER A 75 7.15 -2.19 2.98
CA SER A 75 6.36 -2.61 4.16
C SER A 75 7.19 -3.22 5.29
N CYS A 76 8.41 -2.73 5.49
CA CYS A 76 9.26 -3.06 6.63
C CYS A 76 10.29 -1.94 6.84
N TYR A 77 11.04 -2.01 7.93
CA TYR A 77 12.19 -1.16 8.17
C TYR A 77 13.36 -1.58 7.28
N ALA A 78 14.20 -0.62 6.91
CA ALA A 78 15.50 -0.88 6.32
C ALA A 78 16.45 -1.52 7.36
N PRO A 79 17.55 -2.17 6.93
CA PRO A 79 18.50 -2.81 7.85
C PRO A 79 19.12 -1.85 8.88
N ASP A 80 19.24 -0.56 8.52
CA ASP A 80 19.72 0.50 9.41
C ASP A 80 18.65 1.07 10.36
N GLY A 81 17.43 0.51 10.33
CA GLY A 81 16.33 0.93 11.18
C GLY A 81 15.52 2.12 10.66
N ARG A 82 15.74 2.61 9.44
CA ARG A 82 14.88 3.64 8.85
C ARG A 82 13.54 3.04 8.37
N HIS A 83 12.45 3.77 8.59
CA HIS A 83 11.11 3.42 8.10
C HIS A 83 10.64 4.29 6.91
N HIS A 84 11.36 5.37 6.60
CA HIS A 84 11.12 6.24 5.44
C HIS A 84 12.42 6.58 4.69
N ALA A 85 12.27 7.04 3.44
CA ALA A 85 13.39 7.53 2.63
C ALA A 85 13.88 8.93 3.06
N TYR A 86 13.06 9.66 3.81
CA TYR A 86 13.33 10.99 4.36
C TYR A 86 12.90 11.03 5.84
N ASP A 87 13.38 12.02 6.59
CA ASP A 87 13.07 12.17 8.01
C ASP A 87 11.56 12.37 8.22
N GLN A 88 10.96 11.49 9.03
CA GLN A 88 9.56 11.57 9.40
C GLN A 88 9.37 11.30 10.90
N PRO A 89 9.66 12.30 11.75
CA PRO A 89 9.70 12.13 13.20
C PRO A 89 8.34 11.78 13.83
N TRP A 90 7.24 11.98 13.08
CA TRP A 90 5.89 11.72 13.56
C TRP A 90 5.65 10.23 13.89
N ASN A 91 6.41 9.32 13.27
CA ASN A 91 6.26 7.88 13.44
C ASN A 91 7.40 7.25 14.26
N ASP A 92 8.40 8.01 14.72
CA ASP A 92 9.57 7.50 15.44
C ASP A 92 9.20 6.79 16.76
N GLY A 93 8.10 7.25 17.39
CA GLY A 93 7.61 6.70 18.66
C GLY A 93 6.68 5.49 18.49
N GLU A 94 6.38 5.06 17.26
CA GLU A 94 5.50 3.92 17.04
C GLU A 94 6.20 2.60 17.35
N GLY A 95 5.46 1.68 17.98
CA GLY A 95 5.96 0.33 18.26
C GLY A 95 6.26 -0.44 16.97
N SER A 96 7.25 -1.33 17.06
CA SER A 96 7.56 -2.28 15.98
C SER A 96 7.23 -3.71 16.38
N THR A 97 6.82 -4.50 15.40
CA THR A 97 6.65 -5.96 15.47
C THR A 97 7.59 -6.65 14.49
N ASP A 98 7.78 -7.94 14.66
CA ASP A 98 8.53 -8.78 13.74
C ASP A 98 7.59 -9.62 12.88
N MET A 99 7.77 -9.54 11.56
CA MET A 99 7.09 -10.38 10.58
C MET A 99 8.07 -11.42 10.04
N TYR A 100 7.61 -12.65 9.86
CA TYR A 100 8.42 -13.77 9.38
C TYR A 100 7.87 -14.26 8.04
N ALA A 101 8.70 -14.20 6.99
CA ALA A 101 8.38 -14.74 5.67
C ALA A 101 9.01 -16.13 5.52
N GLU A 102 8.16 -17.14 5.31
CA GLU A 102 8.53 -18.52 5.02
C GLU A 102 8.71 -18.67 3.50
N LEU A 103 9.96 -18.81 3.08
CA LEU A 103 10.40 -18.89 1.70
C LEU A 103 10.45 -20.36 1.27
N LYS A 104 9.72 -20.71 0.21
CA LYS A 104 9.88 -22.01 -0.43
C LYS A 104 11.13 -22.00 -1.29
N THR A 105 12.11 -22.83 -0.95
CA THR A 105 13.27 -23.04 -1.81
C THR A 105 13.01 -24.18 -2.79
N SER A 106 13.70 -24.17 -3.93
CA SER A 106 13.68 -25.27 -4.90
C SER A 106 14.22 -26.59 -4.33
N ALA A 107 14.91 -26.55 -3.19
CA ALA A 107 15.41 -27.72 -2.46
C ALA A 107 14.36 -28.33 -1.51
N GLY A 108 13.17 -27.75 -1.40
CA GLY A 108 12.10 -28.25 -0.53
C GLY A 108 12.28 -27.94 0.96
N THR A 109 13.32 -27.19 1.33
CA THR A 109 13.49 -26.65 2.69
C THR A 109 12.89 -25.25 2.76
N ASP A 110 12.16 -24.99 3.85
CA ASP A 110 11.62 -23.66 4.13
C ASP A 110 12.71 -22.81 4.81
N ALA A 111 13.03 -21.66 4.22
CA ALA A 111 13.91 -20.67 4.84
C ALA A 111 13.05 -19.55 5.45
N ILE A 112 13.36 -19.12 6.67
CA ILE A 112 12.60 -18.05 7.34
C ILE A 112 13.39 -16.74 7.27
N LYS A 113 12.81 -15.70 6.66
CA LYS A 113 13.36 -14.34 6.68
C LYS A 113 12.56 -13.46 7.63
N LYS A 114 13.26 -12.80 8.56
CA LYS A 114 12.67 -11.90 9.56
C LYS A 114 12.69 -10.45 9.06
N PHE A 115 11.60 -9.73 9.26
CA PHE A 115 11.45 -8.32 8.92
C PHE A 115 10.88 -7.55 10.12
N ARG A 116 11.59 -6.50 10.53
CA ARG A 116 11.06 -5.55 11.50
C ARG A 116 10.08 -4.62 10.80
N CYS A 117 8.87 -4.49 11.33
CA CYS A 117 7.78 -3.70 10.74
C CYS A 117 7.09 -2.86 11.82
N SER A 118 6.50 -1.74 11.47
CA SER A 118 5.52 -1.08 12.33
C SER A 118 4.16 -1.75 12.15
N SER A 119 3.21 -1.46 13.04
CA SER A 119 1.85 -2.00 12.91
C SER A 119 1.19 -1.64 11.58
N TRP A 120 1.39 -0.41 11.08
CA TRP A 120 0.82 0.03 9.80
C TRP A 120 1.51 -0.61 8.59
N GLN A 121 2.81 -0.88 8.68
CA GLN A 121 3.53 -1.63 7.64
C GLN A 121 3.03 -3.06 7.54
N ALA A 122 2.90 -3.75 8.69
CA ALA A 122 2.36 -5.11 8.72
C ALA A 122 0.93 -5.17 8.15
N HIS A 123 0.07 -4.23 8.55
CA HIS A 123 -1.30 -4.16 8.04
C HIS A 123 -1.38 -3.81 6.55
N GLN A 124 -0.45 -2.99 6.04
CA GLN A 124 -0.34 -2.71 4.60
C GLN A 124 -0.11 -4.01 3.80
N VAL A 125 0.70 -4.94 4.30
CA VAL A 125 0.94 -6.23 3.63
C VAL A 125 -0.34 -7.06 3.53
N GLU A 126 -1.10 -7.16 4.63
CA GLU A 126 -2.39 -7.87 4.64
C GLU A 126 -3.37 -7.28 3.63
N GLN A 127 -3.51 -5.95 3.66
CA GLN A 127 -4.38 -5.22 2.74
C GLN A 127 -3.93 -5.36 1.28
N PHE A 128 -2.62 -5.37 1.03
CA PHE A 128 -2.06 -5.56 -0.31
C PHE A 128 -2.46 -6.92 -0.89
N PHE A 129 -2.28 -8.01 -0.15
CA PHE A 129 -2.66 -9.34 -0.61
C PHE A 129 -4.18 -9.51 -0.73
N ALA A 130 -4.97 -8.92 0.17
CA ALA A 130 -6.42 -8.89 0.04
C ALA A 130 -6.85 -8.14 -1.24
N PHE A 131 -6.19 -7.03 -1.55
CA PHE A 131 -6.42 -6.25 -2.77
C PHE A 131 -6.05 -7.05 -4.03
N LEU A 132 -4.89 -7.73 -4.04
CA LEU A 132 -4.48 -8.59 -5.15
C LEU A 132 -5.41 -9.78 -5.36
N LYS A 133 -5.88 -10.42 -4.29
CA LYS A 133 -6.82 -11.54 -4.39
C LYS A 133 -8.12 -11.13 -5.11
N LYS A 134 -8.57 -9.89 -4.91
CA LYS A 134 -9.81 -9.38 -5.49
C LYS A 134 -9.63 -8.77 -6.89
N ASN A 135 -8.49 -8.16 -7.19
CA ASN A 135 -8.30 -7.32 -8.38
C ASN A 135 -7.06 -7.68 -9.22
N GLY A 136 -6.30 -8.71 -8.85
CA GLY A 136 -4.99 -9.01 -9.43
C GLY A 136 -5.03 -9.47 -10.89
N ASP A 137 -6.19 -9.82 -11.42
CA ASP A 137 -6.44 -10.08 -12.84
C ASP A 137 -6.49 -8.78 -13.68
N GLN A 138 -6.70 -7.63 -13.02
CA GLN A 138 -6.87 -6.34 -13.68
C GLN A 138 -5.55 -5.64 -14.00
N PHE A 139 -4.41 -6.10 -13.48
CA PHE A 139 -3.11 -5.45 -13.67
C PHE A 139 -1.93 -6.38 -13.37
N LYS A 140 -0.74 -5.98 -13.80
CA LYS A 140 0.54 -6.61 -13.50
C LYS A 140 1.36 -5.68 -12.61
N LEU A 141 1.79 -6.17 -11.45
CA LEU A 141 2.68 -5.46 -10.54
C LEU A 141 4.05 -6.13 -10.50
N ASN A 142 5.10 -5.32 -10.63
CA ASN A 142 6.48 -5.70 -10.35
C ASN A 142 6.95 -4.87 -9.15
N ILE A 143 7.26 -5.51 -8.02
CA ILE A 143 7.78 -4.82 -6.83
C ILE A 143 9.28 -5.03 -6.75
N HIS A 144 10.01 -3.92 -6.67
CA HIS A 144 11.47 -3.89 -6.62
C HIS A 144 11.96 -3.65 -5.19
N GLY A 145 13.12 -4.20 -4.87
CA GLY A 145 13.78 -4.06 -3.57
C GLY A 145 13.86 -5.38 -2.81
N GLU A 146 14.37 -5.28 -1.58
CA GLU A 146 14.62 -6.44 -0.70
C GLU A 146 13.70 -6.47 0.53
N GLY A 147 12.75 -5.53 0.59
CA GLY A 147 11.76 -5.41 1.65
C GLY A 147 10.77 -6.58 1.70
N LEU A 148 9.89 -6.53 2.69
CA LEU A 148 8.92 -7.58 2.99
C LEU A 148 7.99 -7.84 1.79
N LEU A 149 7.37 -6.81 1.22
CA LEU A 149 6.44 -6.98 0.08
C LEU A 149 7.14 -7.52 -1.18
N ALA A 150 8.32 -7.00 -1.51
CA ALA A 150 9.10 -7.47 -2.65
C ALA A 150 9.50 -8.95 -2.47
N THR A 151 9.94 -9.31 -1.26
CA THR A 151 10.25 -10.71 -0.91
C THR A 151 9.02 -11.59 -1.12
N MET A 152 7.88 -11.22 -0.52
CA MET A 152 6.65 -12.01 -0.60
C MET A 152 6.16 -12.18 -2.05
N MET A 153 6.18 -11.11 -2.86
CA MET A 153 5.75 -11.15 -4.26
C MET A 153 6.67 -11.98 -5.15
N ASN A 154 7.99 -11.87 -4.95
CA ASN A 154 8.96 -12.48 -5.86
C ASN A 154 9.23 -13.96 -5.53
N THR A 155 8.94 -14.41 -4.30
CA THR A 155 9.16 -15.80 -3.89
C THR A 155 7.89 -16.59 -3.62
N GLY A 156 6.72 -15.95 -3.60
CA GLY A 156 5.46 -16.59 -3.20
C GLY A 156 5.47 -17.06 -1.74
N ALA A 157 6.17 -16.33 -0.87
CA ALA A 157 6.34 -16.69 0.54
C ALA A 157 5.01 -16.69 1.32
N LYS A 158 4.99 -17.39 2.47
CA LYS A 158 3.90 -17.29 3.45
C LYS A 158 4.31 -16.37 4.59
N LEU A 159 3.35 -15.61 5.13
CA LEU A 159 3.59 -14.61 6.17
C LEU A 159 3.08 -15.08 7.53
N HIS A 160 3.90 -14.88 8.57
CA HIS A 160 3.58 -15.23 9.95
C HIS A 160 3.96 -14.10 10.91
N LEU A 161 3.12 -13.84 11.92
CA LEU A 161 3.38 -12.87 13.00
C LEU A 161 4.28 -13.43 14.11
N GLN A 162 4.44 -14.74 14.17
CA GLN A 162 5.31 -15.44 15.10
C GLN A 162 6.25 -16.35 14.30
N SER A 163 7.40 -16.70 14.87
CA SER A 163 8.27 -17.71 14.26
C SER A 163 7.47 -18.99 14.05
N VAL A 164 7.51 -19.56 12.84
CA VAL A 164 6.97 -20.90 12.59
C VAL A 164 7.73 -21.86 13.50
N LYS A 165 7.02 -22.62 14.35
CA LYS A 165 7.68 -23.69 15.10
C LYS A 165 8.24 -24.67 14.08
N GLU A 166 9.55 -24.90 14.13
CA GLU A 166 10.17 -26.03 13.43
C GLU A 166 9.48 -27.30 13.94
N THR A 167 8.66 -27.92 13.08
CA THR A 167 8.04 -29.24 13.33
C THR A 167 8.97 -30.34 12.88
#